data_AF-A0AA36G489-F1
#
_entry.id   AF-A0AA36G489-F1
#
_cell.length_a   1.000
_cell.length_b   1.000
_cell.length_c   1.000
_cell.angle_alpha   90.00
_cell.angle_beta   90.00
_cell.angle_gamma   90.00
#
_symmetry.space_group_name_H-M   'P 1'
#
loop_
_entity.id
_entity.type
_entity.pdbx_description
1 polymer ?
#
loop_
_entity_poly.entity_id
_entity_poly.type
_entity_poly.pdbx_seq_one_letter_code
_entity_poly.pdbx_strand_id
1 'polypeptide(L)'
;MMTHFGKRCERDEPMRFTLLDRIDLDCDGLFEGDQHALAFYKDWAYDHHYHTGILLDADDRCAAFKTQFHFQERPLSREEADFPLAYGLVVYKNIMQVLHMLSAFYQPQNLYCIAMDGHSNETFKALMRNVGGCFSNIHIIEIPRIGWGEYGIVTAVWSCLKYAAASQNQWKYYQYLSGVDVPLKTNLEMVRIFKALNGSMNMEFIEFQPGRLNGRKVRGGHTFF
;
A
#
# COMPACT_ATOMS: atom_id res chain seq x y z
N MET A 1 -14.27 42.18 5.72
CA MET A 1 -15.31 41.51 4.90
C MET A 1 -14.63 40.36 4.17
N MET A 2 -14.44 39.23 4.86
CA MET A 2 -13.74 38.05 4.35
C MET A 2 -14.76 36.91 4.30
N THR A 3 -14.97 36.38 3.11
CA THR A 3 -15.91 35.32 2.76
C THR A 3 -15.35 33.96 3.19
N HIS A 4 -16.03 33.29 4.13
CA HIS A 4 -15.85 31.86 4.41
C HIS A 4 -16.29 31.02 3.20
N PHE A 5 -15.36 30.27 2.60
CA PHE A 5 -15.68 29.16 1.69
C PHE A 5 -15.42 27.84 2.42
N GLY A 6 -16.41 27.38 3.17
CA GLY A 6 -16.49 26.01 3.66
C GLY A 6 -17.68 25.33 3.00
N LYS A 7 -17.48 24.72 1.82
CA LYS A 7 -18.50 23.84 1.24
C LYS A 7 -18.42 22.49 1.92
N ARG A 8 -19.32 22.27 2.87
CA ARG A 8 -19.64 21.00 3.50
C ARG A 8 -20.29 20.12 2.42
N CYS A 9 -19.63 19.01 2.03
CA CYS A 9 -20.31 17.97 1.25
C CYS A 9 -21.18 17.17 2.23
N GLU A 10 -22.49 17.43 2.23
CA GLU A 10 -23.47 16.57 2.88
C GLU A 10 -23.50 15.21 2.16
N ARG A 11 -23.16 14.14 2.90
CA ARG A 11 -23.45 12.76 2.50
C ARG A 11 -24.54 12.25 3.45
N ASP A 12 -25.76 12.18 2.94
CA ASP A 12 -26.92 11.57 3.60
C ASP A 12 -26.82 10.03 3.54
N GLU A 13 -25.92 9.45 4.32
CA GLU A 13 -26.01 8.02 4.71
C GLU A 13 -26.00 7.93 6.24
N PRO A 14 -26.79 7.02 6.84
CA PRO A 14 -26.74 6.81 8.29
C PRO A 14 -25.29 6.45 8.66
N MET A 15 -24.68 7.25 9.55
CA MET A 15 -23.29 7.10 10.01
C MET A 15 -23.03 5.68 10.53
N ARG A 16 -22.65 4.77 9.64
CA ARG A 16 -21.98 3.53 10.00
C ARG A 16 -20.55 3.92 10.30
N PHE A 17 -20.22 4.11 11.58
CA PHE A 17 -18.85 4.39 12.03
C PHE A 17 -17.90 3.35 11.43
N THR A 18 -16.97 3.83 10.60
CA THR A 18 -15.95 2.99 9.97
C THR A 18 -14.88 2.59 10.97
N LEU A 19 -14.02 1.65 10.61
CA LEU A 19 -12.87 1.29 11.42
C LEU A 19 -11.99 2.50 11.73
N LEU A 20 -11.83 3.42 10.78
CA LEU A 20 -11.07 4.66 10.99
C LEU A 20 -11.79 5.64 11.91
N ASP A 21 -13.12 5.78 11.81
CA ASP A 21 -13.89 6.72 12.65
C ASP A 21 -13.95 6.30 14.14
N ARG A 22 -13.65 5.04 14.43
CA ARG A 22 -13.62 4.51 15.81
C ARG A 22 -12.30 4.78 16.53
N ILE A 23 -11.27 5.23 15.81
CA ILE A 23 -9.97 5.53 16.39
C ILE A 23 -9.95 7.01 16.77
N ASP A 24 -10.07 7.30 18.06
CA ASP A 24 -9.97 8.65 18.61
C ASP A 24 -8.49 9.04 18.74
N LEU A 25 -7.94 9.59 17.65
CA LEU A 25 -6.55 10.07 17.59
C LEU A 25 -6.51 11.59 17.68
N ASP A 26 -5.75 12.11 18.65
CA ASP A 26 -5.33 13.51 18.68
C ASP A 26 -4.20 13.73 17.65
N CYS A 27 -4.58 13.75 16.38
CA CYS A 27 -3.67 13.97 15.26
C CYS A 27 -3.01 15.34 15.35
N ASP A 28 -3.75 16.38 15.71
CA ASP A 28 -3.23 17.74 15.80
C ASP A 28 -2.13 17.81 16.88
N GLY A 29 -2.39 17.27 18.08
CA GLY A 29 -1.39 17.15 19.13
C GLY A 29 -0.16 16.35 18.69
N LEU A 30 -0.34 15.24 17.97
CA LEU A 30 0.77 14.45 17.43
C LEU A 30 1.64 15.23 16.42
N PHE A 31 1.01 15.98 15.50
CA PHE A 31 1.74 16.74 14.47
C PHE A 31 2.39 18.01 15.03
N GLU A 32 1.80 18.62 16.05
CA GLU A 32 2.35 19.77 16.75
C GLU A 32 3.41 19.39 17.80
N GLY A 33 3.54 18.10 18.11
CA GLY A 33 4.55 17.58 19.04
C GLY A 33 4.15 17.72 20.52
N ASP A 34 2.85 17.70 20.82
CA ASP A 34 2.34 17.67 22.18
C ASP A 34 2.87 16.45 22.94
N GLN A 35 3.48 16.70 24.10
CA GLN A 35 4.16 15.66 24.86
C GLN A 35 3.20 14.66 25.50
N HIS A 36 1.95 15.06 25.80
CA HIS A 36 0.96 14.15 26.38
C HIS A 36 0.43 13.19 25.32
N ALA A 37 0.08 13.70 24.13
CA ALA A 37 -0.31 12.89 22.99
C ALA A 37 0.80 11.92 22.61
N LEU A 38 2.05 12.39 22.48
CA LEU A 38 3.19 11.53 22.17
C LEU A 38 3.43 10.45 23.23
N ALA A 39 3.33 10.79 24.51
CA ALA A 39 3.47 9.82 25.60
C ALA A 39 2.33 8.79 25.60
N PHE A 40 1.10 9.22 25.36
CA PHE A 40 -0.07 8.34 25.31
C PHE A 40 0.03 7.35 24.13
N TYR A 41 0.28 7.85 22.92
CA TYR A 41 0.30 7.01 21.72
C TYR A 41 1.56 6.13 21.59
N LYS A 42 2.61 6.40 22.39
CA LYS A 42 3.77 5.53 22.48
C LYS A 42 3.42 4.12 22.97
N ASP A 43 2.47 4.02 23.91
CA ASP A 43 2.03 2.75 24.51
C ASP A 43 0.67 2.29 23.97
N TRP A 44 0.09 3.02 23.01
CA TRP A 44 -1.19 2.66 22.40
C TRP A 44 -1.06 1.44 21.49
N ALA A 45 -2.00 0.51 21.61
CA ALA A 45 -2.03 -0.71 20.83
C ALA A 45 -3.32 -0.81 20.00
N TYR A 46 -3.16 -1.23 18.74
CA TYR A 46 -4.28 -1.49 17.85
C TYR A 46 -4.68 -2.97 17.90
N ASP A 47 -5.97 -3.25 18.15
CA ASP A 47 -6.49 -4.62 18.21
C ASP A 47 -6.75 -5.17 16.80
N HIS A 48 -5.69 -5.70 16.18
CA HIS A 48 -5.78 -6.32 14.86
C HIS A 48 -6.74 -7.51 14.83
N HIS A 49 -6.93 -8.24 15.92
CA HIS A 49 -7.75 -9.46 15.95
C HIS A 49 -9.24 -9.11 15.90
N TYR A 50 -9.68 -8.21 16.78
CA TYR A 50 -11.06 -7.73 16.81
C TYR A 50 -11.48 -7.15 15.44
N HIS A 51 -10.65 -6.30 14.85
CA HIS A 51 -10.96 -5.66 13.58
C HIS A 51 -10.90 -6.62 12.38
N THR A 52 -10.04 -7.65 12.43
CA THR A 52 -10.06 -8.72 11.42
C THR A 52 -11.36 -9.53 11.52
N GLY A 53 -11.89 -9.76 12.72
CA GLY A 53 -13.18 -10.43 12.94
C GLY A 53 -14.33 -9.75 12.21
N ILE A 54 -14.40 -8.40 12.25
CA ILE A 54 -15.41 -7.62 11.53
C ILE A 54 -15.42 -7.93 10.03
N LEU A 55 -14.25 -8.14 9.41
CA LEU A 55 -14.13 -8.47 7.99
C LEU A 55 -14.48 -9.94 7.70
N LEU A 56 -14.17 -10.84 8.63
CA LEU A 56 -14.51 -12.24 8.49
C LEU A 56 -16.00 -12.50 8.66
N ASP A 57 -16.67 -11.74 9.52
CA ASP A 57 -18.09 -11.89 9.83
C ASP A 57 -19.01 -11.11 8.86
N ALA A 58 -18.45 -10.29 7.98
CA ALA A 58 -19.22 -9.52 7.01
C ALA A 58 -19.86 -10.40 5.92
N ASP A 59 -21.17 -10.25 5.73
CA ASP A 59 -21.93 -10.90 4.65
C ASP A 59 -21.41 -10.50 3.26
N ASP A 60 -21.19 -9.19 3.06
CA ASP A 60 -20.55 -8.63 1.88
C ASP A 60 -19.19 -8.03 2.26
N ARG A 61 -18.13 -8.81 2.03
CA ARG A 61 -16.75 -8.40 2.29
C ARG A 61 -16.28 -7.28 1.37
N CYS A 62 -16.79 -7.18 0.14
CA CYS A 62 -16.41 -6.11 -0.77
C CYS A 62 -16.97 -4.76 -0.30
N ALA A 63 -18.23 -4.74 0.11
CA ALA A 63 -18.82 -3.57 0.76
C ALA A 63 -18.08 -3.24 2.06
N ALA A 64 -17.71 -4.23 2.86
CA ALA A 64 -16.94 -4.02 4.09
C ALA A 64 -15.57 -3.39 3.81
N PHE A 65 -14.79 -3.89 2.84
CA PHE A 65 -13.49 -3.28 2.49
C PHE A 65 -13.67 -1.83 2.05
N LYS A 66 -14.60 -1.56 1.13
CA LYS A 66 -14.81 -0.21 0.59
C LYS A 66 -15.25 0.78 1.64
N THR A 67 -16.22 0.41 2.47
CA THR A 67 -16.80 1.29 3.49
C THR A 67 -15.87 1.46 4.68
N GLN A 68 -15.35 0.38 5.26
CA GLN A 68 -14.59 0.45 6.51
C GLN A 68 -13.22 1.13 6.36
N PHE A 69 -12.65 1.12 5.15
CA PHE A 69 -11.35 1.72 4.85
C PHE A 69 -11.45 2.90 3.87
N HIS A 70 -12.66 3.35 3.52
CA HIS A 70 -12.89 4.50 2.63
C HIS A 70 -12.15 4.42 1.27
N PHE A 71 -12.18 3.27 0.61
CA PHE A 71 -11.60 3.14 -0.72
C PHE A 71 -12.27 4.09 -1.72
N GLN A 72 -11.47 4.82 -2.50
CA GLN A 72 -11.97 5.76 -3.49
C GLN A 72 -12.60 5.03 -4.68
N GLU A 73 -13.86 5.33 -5.00
CA GLU A 73 -14.57 4.67 -6.10
C GLU A 73 -14.47 5.40 -7.44
N ARG A 74 -14.04 6.67 -7.42
CA ARG A 74 -13.85 7.50 -8.61
C ARG A 74 -12.58 8.34 -8.51
N PRO A 75 -11.93 8.68 -9.64
CA PRO A 75 -10.79 9.58 -9.62
C PRO A 75 -11.18 10.93 -9.01
N LEU A 76 -10.29 11.51 -8.20
CA LEU A 76 -10.55 12.78 -7.50
C LEU A 76 -10.33 14.01 -8.38
N SER A 77 -9.60 13.86 -9.49
CA SER A 77 -9.42 14.90 -10.49
C SER A 77 -9.19 14.32 -11.89
N ARG A 78 -9.42 15.14 -12.92
CA ARG A 78 -9.05 14.80 -14.30
C ARG A 78 -7.54 14.61 -14.45
N GLU A 79 -6.76 15.38 -13.70
CA GLU A 79 -5.30 15.29 -13.73
C GLU A 79 -4.81 13.89 -13.31
N GLU A 80 -5.43 13.32 -12.28
CA GLU A 80 -5.13 11.98 -11.80
C GLU A 80 -5.69 10.89 -12.73
N ALA A 81 -6.88 11.10 -13.29
CA ALA A 81 -7.49 10.17 -14.24
C ALA A 81 -6.65 9.98 -15.51
N ASP A 82 -6.04 11.06 -16.00
CA ASP A 82 -5.25 11.08 -17.24
C ASP A 82 -3.79 10.61 -17.02
N PHE A 83 -3.37 10.36 -15.78
CA PHE A 83 -2.01 9.93 -15.43
C PHE A 83 -2.01 8.72 -14.46
N PRO A 84 -2.49 7.54 -14.92
CA PRO A 84 -2.54 6.35 -14.07
C PRO A 84 -1.14 5.89 -13.63
N LEU A 85 -1.05 5.46 -12.38
CA LEU A 85 0.16 4.90 -11.76
C LEU A 85 0.02 3.39 -11.58
N ALA A 86 1.14 2.67 -11.57
CA ALA A 86 1.20 1.25 -11.26
C ALA A 86 1.96 1.01 -9.95
N TYR A 87 1.50 0.05 -9.17
CA TYR A 87 2.09 -0.34 -7.90
C TYR A 87 2.29 -1.86 -7.87
N GLY A 88 3.47 -2.30 -7.43
CA GLY A 88 3.74 -3.67 -7.04
C GLY A 88 4.00 -3.75 -5.54
N LEU A 89 3.22 -4.56 -4.85
CA LEU A 89 3.30 -4.73 -3.41
C LEU A 89 3.80 -6.13 -3.07
N VAL A 90 4.67 -6.24 -2.07
CA VAL A 90 5.05 -7.53 -1.47
C VAL A 90 4.54 -7.61 -0.04
N VAL A 91 3.62 -8.53 0.23
CA VAL A 91 2.91 -8.65 1.51
C VAL A 91 2.98 -10.07 2.06
N TYR A 92 2.94 -10.21 3.38
CA TYR A 92 3.03 -11.55 4.01
C TYR A 92 2.25 -11.70 5.33
N LYS A 93 1.75 -10.62 5.95
CA LYS A 93 0.95 -10.68 7.19
C LYS A 93 0.16 -9.39 7.40
N ASN A 94 -0.70 -9.42 8.43
CA ASN A 94 -1.47 -8.29 8.95
C ASN A 94 -2.35 -7.60 7.89
N ILE A 95 -3.53 -8.20 7.65
CA ILE A 95 -4.49 -7.69 6.66
C ILE A 95 -4.94 -6.25 6.98
N MET A 96 -5.08 -5.90 8.27
CA MET A 96 -5.51 -4.57 8.68
C MET A 96 -4.51 -3.49 8.25
N GLN A 97 -3.22 -3.74 8.49
CA GLN A 97 -2.16 -2.85 8.04
C GLN A 97 -2.13 -2.73 6.51
N VAL A 98 -2.25 -3.85 5.79
CA VAL A 98 -2.28 -3.85 4.33
C VAL A 98 -3.46 -3.04 3.79
N LEU A 99 -4.66 -3.19 4.37
CA LEU A 99 -5.86 -2.47 3.94
C LEU A 99 -5.78 -0.98 4.26
N HIS A 100 -5.30 -0.59 5.45
CA HIS A 100 -5.06 0.82 5.78
C HIS A 100 -4.06 1.45 4.82
N MET A 101 -2.91 0.80 4.62
CA MET A 101 -1.88 1.26 3.69
C MET A 101 -2.45 1.37 2.26
N LEU A 102 -3.09 0.31 1.75
CA LEU A 102 -3.61 0.27 0.39
C LEU A 102 -4.68 1.34 0.17
N SER A 103 -5.61 1.51 1.11
CA SER A 103 -6.66 2.53 1.01
C SER A 103 -6.11 3.96 0.93
N ALA A 104 -4.97 4.23 1.57
CA ALA A 104 -4.37 5.56 1.60
C ALA A 104 -3.82 6.04 0.24
N PHE A 105 -3.46 5.12 -0.66
CA PHE A 105 -3.00 5.44 -2.02
C PHE A 105 -3.80 4.76 -3.14
N TYR A 106 -4.90 4.08 -2.80
CA TYR A 106 -5.78 3.47 -3.79
C TYR A 106 -6.50 4.54 -4.60
N GLN A 107 -6.49 4.38 -5.91
CA GLN A 107 -7.31 5.13 -6.85
C GLN A 107 -7.79 4.20 -7.96
N PRO A 108 -9.04 4.35 -8.44
CA PRO A 108 -9.66 3.40 -9.36
C PRO A 108 -9.00 3.38 -10.76
N GLN A 109 -8.35 4.46 -11.19
CA GLN A 109 -7.63 4.52 -12.46
C GLN A 109 -6.25 3.87 -12.43
N ASN A 110 -5.66 3.71 -11.23
CA ASN A 110 -4.33 3.14 -11.06
C ASN A 110 -4.36 1.61 -11.19
N LEU A 111 -3.20 0.99 -11.32
CA LEU A 111 -3.01 -0.46 -11.39
C LEU A 111 -2.25 -0.97 -10.17
N TYR A 112 -2.71 -2.08 -9.60
CA TYR A 112 -2.08 -2.66 -8.42
C TYR A 112 -1.84 -4.15 -8.65
N CYS A 113 -0.61 -4.60 -8.44
CA CYS A 113 -0.27 -6.00 -8.28
C CYS A 113 0.22 -6.23 -6.85
N ILE A 114 -0.29 -7.26 -6.20
CA ILE A 114 0.09 -7.62 -4.83
C ILE A 114 0.60 -9.05 -4.84
N ALA A 115 1.91 -9.19 -4.70
CA ALA A 115 2.57 -10.47 -4.51
C ALA A 115 2.53 -10.84 -3.02
N MET A 116 1.87 -11.95 -2.72
CA MET A 116 1.65 -12.48 -1.38
C MET A 116 2.52 -13.70 -1.14
N ASP A 117 3.12 -13.80 0.04
CA ASP A 117 3.83 -15.01 0.45
C ASP A 117 2.87 -16.20 0.64
N GLY A 118 3.13 -17.31 -0.04
CA GLY A 118 2.37 -18.56 0.09
C GLY A 118 2.47 -19.19 1.49
N HIS A 119 3.50 -18.83 2.26
CA HIS A 119 3.66 -19.25 3.67
C HIS A 119 2.86 -18.38 4.65
N SER A 120 2.18 -17.32 4.19
CA SER A 120 1.25 -16.57 5.03
C SER A 120 0.13 -17.46 5.57
N ASN A 121 -0.42 -17.09 6.73
CA ASN A 121 -1.54 -17.81 7.32
C ASN A 121 -2.78 -17.81 6.39
N GLU A 122 -3.61 -18.84 6.49
CA GLU A 122 -4.74 -19.03 5.58
C GLU A 122 -5.79 -17.91 5.66
N THR A 123 -6.02 -17.34 6.85
CA THR A 123 -6.93 -16.21 7.03
C THR A 123 -6.48 -14.99 6.22
N PHE A 124 -5.20 -14.66 6.28
CA PHE A 124 -4.59 -13.58 5.51
C PHE A 124 -4.72 -13.85 4.01
N LYS A 125 -4.38 -15.08 3.57
CA LYS A 125 -4.47 -15.46 2.16
C LYS A 125 -5.90 -15.39 1.64
N ALA A 126 -6.87 -15.86 2.41
CA ALA A 126 -8.29 -15.79 2.07
C ALA A 126 -8.75 -14.34 1.90
N LEU A 127 -8.46 -13.47 2.88
CA LEU A 127 -8.84 -12.06 2.82
C LEU A 127 -8.15 -11.32 1.66
N MET A 128 -6.87 -11.59 1.39
CA MET A 128 -6.18 -11.01 0.22
C MET A 128 -6.82 -11.46 -1.09
N ARG A 129 -7.22 -12.73 -1.22
CA ARG A 129 -7.96 -13.20 -2.41
C ARG A 129 -9.33 -12.52 -2.51
N ASN A 130 -10.03 -12.28 -1.40
CA ASN A 130 -11.26 -11.48 -1.41
C ASN A 130 -10.99 -10.06 -1.91
N VAL A 131 -9.93 -9.38 -1.45
CA VAL A 131 -9.52 -8.07 -1.96
C VAL A 131 -9.34 -8.11 -3.48
N GLY A 132 -8.60 -9.10 -4.01
CA GLY A 132 -8.43 -9.27 -5.46
C GLY A 132 -9.74 -9.47 -6.23
N GLY A 133 -10.75 -10.06 -5.60
CA GLY A 133 -12.09 -10.21 -6.20
C GLY A 133 -12.95 -8.95 -6.15
N CYS A 134 -12.69 -8.04 -5.21
CA CYS A 134 -13.52 -6.86 -4.96
C CYS A 134 -13.15 -5.63 -5.80
N PHE A 135 -11.93 -5.58 -6.33
CA PHE A 135 -11.40 -4.42 -7.05
C PHE A 135 -10.86 -4.85 -8.41
N SER A 136 -11.42 -4.30 -9.48
CA SER A 136 -11.07 -4.68 -10.86
C SER A 136 -9.65 -4.33 -11.28
N ASN A 137 -8.98 -3.45 -10.53
CA ASN A 137 -7.62 -2.97 -10.80
C ASN A 137 -6.58 -3.49 -9.80
N ILE A 138 -6.95 -4.45 -8.94
CA ILE A 138 -6.04 -5.17 -8.05
C ILE A 138 -5.87 -6.61 -8.53
N HIS A 139 -4.63 -7.02 -8.74
CA HIS A 139 -4.27 -8.39 -9.06
C HIS A 139 -3.43 -9.01 -7.94
N ILE A 140 -3.84 -10.19 -7.45
CA ILE A 140 -3.14 -10.92 -6.39
C ILE A 140 -2.34 -12.07 -7.02
N ILE A 141 -1.06 -12.15 -6.69
CA ILE A 141 -0.17 -13.26 -7.09
C ILE A 141 0.31 -13.94 -5.81
N GLU A 142 0.15 -15.26 -5.71
CA GLU A 142 0.75 -16.03 -4.62
C GLU A 142 2.13 -16.54 -5.04
N ILE A 143 3.16 -16.16 -4.28
CA ILE A 143 4.54 -16.58 -4.50
C ILE A 143 4.85 -17.71 -3.51
N PRO A 144 5.39 -18.86 -3.93
CA PRO A 144 5.52 -20.04 -3.07
C PRO A 144 6.20 -19.75 -1.71
N ARG A 145 7.23 -18.92 -1.70
CA ARG A 145 7.95 -18.50 -0.49
C ARG A 145 8.60 -17.13 -0.67
N ILE A 146 8.45 -16.25 0.30
CA ILE A 146 9.15 -14.96 0.36
C ILE A 146 9.92 -14.87 1.68
N GLY A 147 11.10 -15.49 1.74
CA GLY A 147 12.00 -15.39 2.88
C GLY A 147 12.80 -14.08 2.90
N TRP A 148 13.15 -13.62 4.11
CA TRP A 148 13.96 -12.41 4.29
C TRP A 148 15.35 -12.59 3.67
N GLY A 149 15.72 -11.66 2.77
CA GLY A 149 16.98 -11.72 2.02
C GLY A 149 17.07 -12.85 0.99
N GLU A 150 15.98 -13.58 0.73
CA GLU A 150 15.94 -14.67 -0.23
C GLU A 150 15.47 -14.20 -1.63
N TYR A 151 15.74 -15.02 -2.65
CA TYR A 151 15.34 -14.78 -4.04
C TYR A 151 13.81 -14.66 -4.25
N GLY A 152 13.00 -15.11 -3.28
CA GLY A 152 11.56 -14.97 -3.29
C GLY A 152 11.09 -13.51 -3.40
N ILE A 153 11.82 -12.56 -2.80
CA ILE A 153 11.52 -11.12 -2.91
C ILE A 153 11.68 -10.66 -4.35
N VAL A 154 12.79 -11.02 -5.01
CA VAL A 154 13.04 -10.67 -6.42
C VAL A 154 11.97 -11.29 -7.32
N THR A 155 11.61 -12.54 -7.07
CA THR A 155 10.55 -13.24 -7.81
C THR A 155 9.20 -12.52 -7.68
N ALA A 156 8.86 -12.08 -6.46
CA ALA A 156 7.63 -11.35 -6.17
C ALA A 156 7.57 -10.00 -6.90
N VAL A 157 8.61 -9.17 -6.76
CA VAL A 157 8.71 -7.86 -7.43
C VAL A 157 8.68 -8.02 -8.94
N TRP A 158 9.44 -8.98 -9.47
CA TRP A 158 9.51 -9.22 -10.90
C TRP A 158 8.18 -9.72 -11.49
N SER A 159 7.46 -10.57 -10.76
CA SER A 159 6.15 -11.07 -11.19
C SER A 159 5.14 -9.93 -11.31
N CYS A 160 5.13 -9.00 -10.35
CA CYS A 160 4.27 -7.83 -10.43
C CYS A 160 4.67 -6.85 -11.54
N LEU A 161 5.95 -6.63 -11.77
CA LEU A 161 6.42 -5.80 -12.87
C LEU A 161 6.02 -6.41 -14.23
N LYS A 162 6.17 -7.73 -14.40
CA LYS A 162 5.70 -8.44 -15.60
C LYS A 162 4.20 -8.28 -15.83
N TYR A 163 3.40 -8.44 -14.78
CA TYR A 163 1.96 -8.23 -14.85
C TYR A 163 1.62 -6.80 -15.28
N ALA A 164 2.23 -5.80 -14.65
CA ALA A 164 2.03 -4.40 -15.00
C ALA A 164 2.42 -4.12 -16.46
N ALA A 165 3.58 -4.60 -16.90
CA ALA A 165 4.06 -4.43 -18.28
C ALA A 165 3.16 -5.10 -19.33
N ALA A 166 2.49 -6.21 -18.98
CA ALA A 166 1.54 -6.90 -19.86
C ALA A 166 0.12 -6.34 -19.80
N SER A 167 -0.17 -5.42 -18.88
CA SER A 167 -1.50 -4.85 -18.69
C SER A 167 -1.88 -3.92 -19.84
N GLN A 168 -3.18 -3.88 -20.16
CA GLN A 168 -3.74 -2.90 -21.10
C GLN A 168 -3.86 -1.50 -20.49
N ASN A 169 -3.77 -1.38 -19.15
CA ASN A 169 -3.77 -0.10 -18.46
C ASN A 169 -2.57 0.74 -18.90
N GLN A 170 -2.81 1.98 -19.32
CA GLN A 170 -1.79 2.89 -19.87
C GLN A 170 -1.01 3.63 -18.78
N TRP A 171 -0.64 2.93 -17.71
CA TRP A 171 0.09 3.47 -16.56
C TRP A 171 1.42 4.12 -16.98
N LYS A 172 1.87 5.10 -16.20
CA LYS A 172 3.03 5.95 -16.56
C LYS A 172 4.29 5.61 -15.76
N TYR A 173 4.11 5.29 -14.48
CA TYR A 173 5.19 5.00 -13.55
C TYR A 173 4.84 3.80 -12.68
N TYR A 174 5.83 2.95 -12.43
CA TYR A 174 5.72 1.80 -11.55
C TYR A 174 6.46 2.07 -10.23
N GLN A 175 5.82 1.73 -9.12
CA GLN A 175 6.38 1.84 -7.77
C GLN A 175 6.36 0.49 -7.08
N TYR A 176 7.48 0.13 -6.45
CA TYR A 176 7.56 -1.06 -5.61
C TYR A 176 7.39 -0.65 -4.14
N LEU A 177 6.52 -1.37 -3.42
CA LEU A 177 6.25 -1.20 -1.99
C LEU A 177 6.25 -2.56 -1.28
N SER A 178 6.50 -2.53 0.01
CA SER A 178 6.31 -3.63 0.95
C SER A 178 5.02 -3.43 1.75
N GLY A 179 4.55 -4.49 2.42
CA GLY A 179 3.37 -4.43 3.30
C GLY A 179 3.50 -3.56 4.56
N VAL A 180 4.64 -2.87 4.74
CA VAL A 180 4.90 -1.98 5.89
C VAL A 180 5.23 -0.54 5.49
N ASP A 181 5.20 -0.22 4.20
CA ASP A 181 5.39 1.15 3.74
C ASP A 181 4.13 1.99 3.97
N VAL A 182 4.26 3.32 3.98
CA VAL A 182 3.12 4.25 4.13
C VAL A 182 3.34 5.45 3.20
N PRO A 183 2.34 5.85 2.41
CA PRO A 183 2.46 7.03 1.56
C PRO A 183 2.55 8.32 2.39
N LEU A 184 3.49 9.20 2.04
CA LEU A 184 3.66 10.54 2.62
C LEU A 184 3.18 11.66 1.69
N LYS A 185 2.58 11.29 0.57
CA LYS A 185 2.09 12.18 -0.49
C LYS A 185 0.77 11.64 -1.00
N THR A 186 -0.15 12.54 -1.29
CA THR A 186 -1.42 12.23 -1.94
C THR A 186 -1.19 11.72 -3.36
N ASN A 187 -2.17 11.05 -3.95
CA ASN A 187 -2.06 10.58 -5.33
C ASN A 187 -1.82 11.73 -6.32
N LEU A 188 -2.49 12.88 -6.15
CA LEU A 188 -2.25 14.07 -6.97
C LEU A 188 -0.81 14.59 -6.86
N GLU A 189 -0.24 14.63 -5.66
CA GLU A 189 1.17 15.01 -5.48
C GLU A 189 2.10 14.02 -6.16
N MET A 190 1.85 12.70 -6.04
CA MET A 190 2.63 11.68 -6.72
C MET A 190 2.55 11.82 -8.24
N VAL A 191 1.35 12.05 -8.80
CA VAL A 191 1.16 12.34 -10.23
C VAL A 191 2.00 13.53 -10.68
N ARG A 192 2.03 14.62 -9.90
CA ARG A 192 2.82 15.81 -10.23
C ARG A 192 4.32 15.58 -10.11
N ILE A 193 4.77 14.85 -9.09
CA ILE A 193 6.17 14.43 -8.95
C ILE A 193 6.60 13.62 -10.17
N PHE A 194 5.82 12.62 -10.58
CA PHE A 194 6.16 11.78 -11.71
C PHE A 194 6.10 12.49 -13.06
N LYS A 195 5.18 13.45 -13.23
CA LYS A 195 5.20 14.34 -14.39
C LYS A 195 6.49 15.16 -14.44
N ALA A 196 6.95 15.68 -13.30
CA ALA A 196 8.20 16.43 -13.22
C ALA A 196 9.45 15.57 -13.51
N LEU A 197 9.39 14.26 -13.25
CA LEU A 197 10.45 13.31 -13.64
C LEU A 197 10.51 13.06 -15.16
N ASN A 198 9.48 13.40 -15.93
CA ASN A 198 9.49 13.44 -17.40
C ASN A 198 10.09 12.19 -18.08
N GLY A 199 9.62 11.01 -17.70
CA GLY A 199 10.06 9.72 -18.27
C GLY A 199 11.39 9.19 -17.71
N SER A 200 12.07 9.92 -16.83
CA SER A 200 13.22 9.41 -16.08
C SER A 200 12.78 8.47 -14.95
N MET A 201 13.73 7.73 -14.37
CA MET A 201 13.52 6.91 -13.19
C MET A 201 14.14 7.55 -11.94
N ASN A 202 13.59 7.23 -10.77
CA ASN A 202 14.19 7.59 -9.49
C ASN A 202 14.49 6.31 -8.72
N MET A 203 15.77 6.00 -8.56
CA MET A 203 16.26 4.83 -7.85
C MET A 203 17.63 5.16 -7.23
N GLU A 204 17.86 4.65 -6.02
CA GLU A 204 19.15 4.77 -5.37
C GLU A 204 20.15 3.77 -5.98
N PHE A 205 21.29 4.29 -6.43
CA PHE A 205 22.45 3.50 -6.82
C PHE A 205 23.58 3.83 -5.87
N ILE A 206 23.98 2.86 -5.05
CA ILE A 206 25.16 2.97 -4.19
C ILE A 206 26.33 2.23 -4.81
N GLU A 207 27.52 2.81 -4.68
CA GLU A 207 28.74 2.10 -5.04
C GLU A 207 28.91 0.87 -4.15
N PHE A 208 29.24 -0.26 -4.78
CA PHE A 208 29.46 -1.50 -4.06
C PHE A 208 30.66 -1.33 -3.10
N GLN A 209 30.46 -1.58 -1.81
CA GLN A 209 31.50 -1.45 -0.79
C GLN A 209 32.43 -2.69 -0.80
N PRO A 210 33.67 -2.61 -1.34
CA PRO A 210 34.52 -3.80 -1.52
C PRO A 210 34.92 -4.43 -0.18
N GLY A 211 34.99 -3.63 0.89
CA GLY A 211 35.28 -4.09 2.25
C GLY A 211 34.26 -5.09 2.81
N ARG A 212 33.04 -5.18 2.26
CA ARG A 212 32.02 -6.17 2.67
C ARG A 212 32.32 -7.59 2.17
N LEU A 213 33.19 -7.75 1.17
CA LEU A 213 33.66 -9.07 0.71
C LEU A 213 34.66 -9.69 1.67
N ASN A 214 35.40 -8.88 2.43
CA ASN A 214 36.50 -9.35 3.26
C ASN A 214 36.07 -10.16 4.51
N GLY A 215 34.76 -10.32 4.74
CA GLY A 215 34.20 -11.21 5.77
C GLY A 215 34.10 -12.68 5.37
N ARG A 216 34.28 -13.02 4.08
CA ARG A 216 34.47 -14.40 3.61
C ARG A 216 35.56 -14.39 2.55
N LYS A 217 36.76 -14.85 2.92
CA LYS A 217 37.70 -15.39 1.94
C LYS A 217 36.99 -16.55 1.24
N VAL A 218 36.36 -16.29 0.10
CA VAL A 218 35.91 -17.34 -0.82
C VAL A 218 37.19 -18.02 -1.29
N ARG A 219 37.55 -19.14 -0.64
CA ARG A 219 38.63 -20.01 -1.11
C ARG A 219 38.14 -20.68 -2.39
N GLY A 220 38.46 -20.04 -3.51
CA GLY A 220 38.30 -20.60 -4.86
C GLY A 220 36.90 -20.45 -5.46
N GLY A 221 36.85 -19.96 -6.69
CA GLY A 221 35.74 -20.24 -7.60
C GLY A 221 35.06 -19.04 -8.23
N HIS A 222 35.61 -18.62 -9.37
CA HIS A 222 34.97 -18.05 -10.56
C HIS A 222 34.11 -16.78 -10.45
N THR A 223 34.69 -15.70 -10.96
CA THR A 223 34.01 -14.50 -11.44
C THR A 223 33.10 -14.87 -12.61
N PHE A 224 31.79 -14.69 -12.45
CA PHE A 224 30.86 -14.63 -13.58
C PHE A 224 30.56 -13.16 -13.85
N PHE A 225 30.83 -12.71 -15.08
CA PHE A 225 30.33 -11.46 -15.65
C PHE A 225 28.93 -11.69 -16.22
#